data_AF-A0A388LAU5-F1
#
_entry.id   AF-A0A388LAU5-F1
#
_cell.length_a   1.000
_cell.length_b   1.000
_cell.length_c   1.000
_cell.angle_alpha   90.00
_cell.angle_beta   90.00
_cell.angle_gamma   90.00
#
_symmetry.space_group_name_H-M   'P 1'
#
loop_
_entity.id
_entity.type
_entity.pdbx_description
1 polymer ?
#
loop_
_entity_poly.entity_id
_entity_poly.type
_entity_poly.pdbx_seq_one_letter_code
_entity_poly.pdbx_strand_id
1 'polypeptide(L)'
;MELGKELVRRGIGLVYGGGSVGIMGVLSRAVQEGGGDVVGVIPEALTPIELSGPMVGTTIVVRTMHERKAKMASLADCFIALPGGYGTLEELMEMLTWSNLGFHSKPVGVLNVVNYYDPLLQMFDRMVTTGFLLQAQRDIIICESTPSGLIDQLLLRGGETARDGGQPPLPTRPILPSHGGESLGGGDNDGNNESKGTLTVPRHAEETGTLTVARHAEETGTLTVPRHAEETGCQYREDKAT
;
A
#
# COMPACT_ATOMS: atom_id res chain seq x y z
N MET A 1 2.26 -1.64 -19.56
CA MET A 1 1.48 -0.74 -18.66
C MET A 1 2.21 0.58 -18.53
N GLU A 2 1.53 1.72 -18.67
CA GLU A 2 2.17 3.06 -18.61
C GLU A 2 2.85 3.35 -17.27
N LEU A 3 2.24 2.94 -16.15
CA LEU A 3 2.89 3.09 -14.85
C LEU A 3 4.24 2.38 -14.78
N GLY A 4 4.32 1.11 -15.22
CA GLY A 4 5.58 0.37 -15.22
C GLY A 4 6.67 1.05 -16.07
N LYS A 5 6.31 1.61 -17.22
CA LYS A 5 7.25 2.39 -18.05
C LYS A 5 7.75 3.64 -17.34
N GLU A 6 6.86 4.36 -16.65
CA GLU A 6 7.24 5.55 -15.90
C GLU A 6 8.17 5.22 -14.72
N LEU A 7 7.95 4.11 -14.03
CA LEU A 7 8.84 3.64 -12.98
C LEU A 7 10.25 3.37 -13.53
N VAL A 8 10.34 2.58 -14.60
CA VAL A 8 11.61 2.26 -15.28
C VAL A 8 12.32 3.53 -15.77
N ARG A 9 11.60 4.41 -16.47
CA ARG A 9 12.14 5.67 -17.01
C ARG A 9 12.76 6.56 -15.94
N ARG A 10 12.21 6.51 -14.72
CA ARG A 10 12.64 7.32 -13.58
C ARG A 10 13.65 6.61 -12.68
N GLY A 11 14.06 5.38 -13.04
CA GLY A 11 14.98 4.59 -12.24
C GLY A 11 14.38 4.16 -10.91
N ILE A 12 13.09 3.82 -10.94
CA ILE A 12 12.33 3.44 -9.76
C ILE A 12 12.02 1.94 -9.80
N GLY A 13 12.44 1.23 -8.75
CA GLY A 13 12.10 -0.16 -8.49
C GLY A 13 10.67 -0.35 -7.96
N LEU A 14 10.20 -1.59 -8.05
CA LEU A 14 8.86 -2.03 -7.72
C LEU A 14 8.88 -3.03 -6.56
N VAL A 15 8.15 -2.73 -5.48
CA VAL A 15 7.77 -3.70 -4.44
C VAL A 15 6.27 -3.98 -4.54
N TYR A 16 5.88 -5.25 -4.49
CA TYR A 16 4.48 -5.64 -4.64
C TYR A 16 4.14 -6.97 -3.95
N GLY A 17 2.87 -7.37 -4.06
CA GLY A 17 2.30 -8.54 -3.40
C GLY A 17 2.73 -9.93 -3.88
N GLY A 18 3.58 -10.02 -4.91
CA GLY A 18 4.15 -11.28 -5.40
C GLY A 18 3.31 -12.07 -6.42
N GLY A 19 2.04 -11.72 -6.66
CA GLY A 19 1.19 -12.43 -7.61
C GLY A 19 1.61 -12.31 -9.08
N SER A 20 1.36 -13.33 -9.90
CA SER A 20 1.72 -13.34 -11.34
C SER A 20 0.55 -12.95 -12.27
N VAL A 21 -0.64 -12.79 -11.70
CA VAL A 21 -1.93 -12.63 -12.39
C VAL A 21 -2.48 -11.21 -12.24
N GLY A 22 -3.46 -10.86 -13.06
CA GLY A 22 -4.13 -9.56 -13.03
C GLY A 22 -3.21 -8.35 -13.24
N ILE A 23 -3.62 -7.22 -12.66
CA ILE A 23 -2.88 -5.94 -12.74
C ILE A 23 -1.46 -6.09 -12.16
N MET A 24 -1.30 -6.85 -11.08
CA MET A 24 0.01 -7.12 -10.47
C MET A 24 0.98 -7.75 -11.48
N GLY A 25 0.57 -8.83 -12.14
CA GLY A 25 1.39 -9.52 -13.13
C GLY A 25 1.72 -8.65 -14.34
N VAL A 26 0.75 -7.87 -14.83
CA VAL A 26 0.97 -6.96 -15.95
C VAL A 26 1.97 -5.86 -15.58
N LEU A 27 1.94 -5.37 -14.34
CA LEU A 27 2.84 -4.32 -13.88
C LEU A 27 4.25 -4.83 -13.61
N SER A 28 4.37 -5.93 -12.87
CA SER A 28 5.66 -6.52 -12.54
C SER A 28 6.43 -6.90 -13.80
N ARG A 29 5.76 -7.52 -14.78
CA ARG A 29 6.37 -7.80 -16.09
C ARG A 29 6.79 -6.53 -16.82
N ALA A 30 5.94 -5.50 -16.86
CA ALA A 30 6.27 -4.25 -17.54
C ALA A 30 7.52 -3.56 -16.93
N VAL A 31 7.71 -3.64 -15.61
CA VAL A 31 8.91 -3.12 -14.94
C VAL A 31 10.13 -4.00 -15.25
N GLN A 32 9.99 -5.33 -15.10
CA GLN A 32 11.07 -6.29 -15.35
C GLN A 32 11.57 -6.25 -16.81
N GLU A 33 10.66 -6.23 -17.78
CA GLU A 33 10.97 -6.16 -19.22
C GLU A 33 11.61 -4.82 -19.60
N GLY A 34 11.30 -3.75 -18.84
CA GLY A 34 11.97 -2.46 -18.97
C GLY A 34 13.35 -2.40 -18.30
N GLY A 35 13.79 -3.48 -17.64
CA GLY A 35 15.06 -3.52 -16.91
C GLY A 35 15.02 -2.86 -15.54
N GLY A 36 13.84 -2.63 -14.97
CA GLY A 36 13.68 -2.13 -13.60
C GLY A 36 13.69 -3.25 -12.56
N ASP A 37 13.99 -2.88 -11.31
CA ASP A 37 14.00 -3.82 -10.18
C ASP A 37 12.58 -4.19 -9.75
N VAL A 38 12.35 -5.48 -9.47
CA VAL A 38 11.05 -5.99 -9.00
C VAL A 38 11.26 -6.89 -7.79
N VAL A 39 10.50 -6.64 -6.73
CA VAL A 39 10.50 -7.40 -5.48
C VAL A 39 9.06 -7.79 -5.10
N GLY A 40 8.74 -9.07 -5.18
CA GLY A 40 7.49 -9.63 -4.68
C GLY A 40 7.60 -10.10 -3.23
N VAL A 41 6.59 -9.84 -2.41
CA VAL A 41 6.47 -10.40 -1.05
C VAL A 41 5.20 -11.22 -0.95
N ILE A 42 5.34 -12.53 -0.73
CA ILE A 42 4.22 -13.47 -0.78
C ILE A 42 4.20 -14.36 0.48
N PRO A 43 3.04 -14.56 1.13
CA PRO A 43 2.90 -15.57 2.17
C PRO A 43 3.01 -16.97 1.58
N GLU A 44 3.66 -17.88 2.29
CA GLU A 44 3.80 -19.28 1.87
C GLU A 44 2.46 -19.90 1.46
N ALA A 45 1.39 -19.65 2.24
CA ALA A 45 0.05 -20.16 1.98
C ALA A 45 -0.61 -19.67 0.68
N LEU A 46 -0.18 -18.51 0.14
CA LEU A 46 -0.74 -17.94 -1.10
C LEU A 46 0.08 -18.30 -2.34
N THR A 47 1.29 -18.85 -2.16
CA THR A 47 2.18 -19.28 -3.25
C THR A 47 1.46 -20.15 -4.30
N PRO A 48 0.68 -21.18 -3.93
CA PRO A 48 0.00 -22.03 -4.92
C PRO A 48 -1.18 -21.36 -5.63
N ILE A 49 -1.71 -20.26 -5.08
CA ILE A 49 -2.93 -19.61 -5.56
C ILE A 49 -2.56 -18.43 -6.47
N GLU A 50 -1.60 -17.61 -6.06
CA GLU A 50 -1.25 -16.37 -6.76
C GLU A 50 -0.14 -16.54 -7.82
N LEU A 51 0.59 -17.66 -7.79
CA LEU A 51 1.61 -18.00 -8.77
C LEU A 51 1.09 -19.06 -9.75
N SER A 52 0.49 -18.59 -10.84
CA SER A 52 0.12 -19.45 -11.99
C SER A 52 1.19 -19.47 -13.10
N GLY A 53 2.27 -18.71 -12.92
CA GLY A 53 3.39 -18.60 -13.88
C GLY A 53 4.73 -18.32 -13.19
N PRO A 54 5.81 -18.12 -13.96
CA PRO A 54 7.12 -17.83 -13.39
C PRO A 54 7.09 -16.54 -12.57
N MET A 55 7.78 -16.56 -11.43
CA MET A 55 7.94 -15.39 -10.57
C MET A 55 8.70 -14.29 -11.33
N VAL A 56 8.31 -13.05 -11.09
CA VAL A 56 8.94 -11.87 -11.70
C VAL A 56 9.80 -11.18 -10.66
N GLY A 57 11.09 -11.03 -10.95
CA GLY A 57 12.06 -10.42 -10.04
C GLY A 57 12.38 -11.26 -8.81
N THR A 58 12.82 -10.59 -7.75
CA THR A 58 13.15 -11.21 -6.46
C THR A 58 11.87 -11.51 -5.70
N THR A 59 11.75 -12.71 -5.12
CA THR A 59 10.59 -13.08 -4.30
C THR A 59 11.01 -13.33 -2.86
N ILE A 60 10.31 -12.71 -1.92
CA ILE A 60 10.46 -12.88 -0.48
C ILE A 60 9.24 -13.64 0.04
N VAL A 61 9.45 -14.86 0.52
CA VAL A 61 8.40 -15.67 1.15
C VAL A 61 8.32 -15.35 2.64
N VAL A 62 7.11 -15.13 3.14
CA VAL A 62 6.83 -14.84 4.56
C VAL A 62 5.79 -15.81 5.11
N ARG A 63 5.60 -15.83 6.44
CA ARG A 63 4.71 -16.80 7.08
C ARG A 63 3.27 -16.33 7.17
N THR A 64 3.04 -15.03 7.27
CA THR A 64 1.71 -14.46 7.55
C THR A 64 1.41 -13.23 6.68
N MET A 65 0.13 -12.89 6.54
CA MET A 65 -0.29 -11.64 5.89
C MET A 65 0.24 -10.39 6.60
N HIS A 66 0.39 -10.43 7.93
CA HIS A 66 0.91 -9.30 8.69
C HIS A 66 2.41 -9.10 8.42
N GLU A 67 3.20 -10.18 8.40
CA GLU A 67 4.60 -10.14 7.99
C GLU A 67 4.76 -9.63 6.56
N ARG A 68 3.86 -10.04 5.65
CA ARG A 68 3.84 -9.58 4.25
C ARG A 68 3.71 -8.07 4.17
N LYS A 69 2.68 -7.51 4.80
CA LYS A 69 2.40 -6.07 4.79
C LYS A 69 3.51 -5.28 5.48
N ALA A 70 3.99 -5.74 6.64
CA ALA A 70 5.12 -5.13 7.33
C ALA A 70 6.40 -5.13 6.48
N LYS A 71 6.69 -6.24 5.79
CA LYS A 71 7.86 -6.34 4.92
C LYS A 71 7.74 -5.42 3.71
N MET A 72 6.60 -5.41 3.02
CA MET A 72 6.34 -4.47 1.92
C MET A 72 6.49 -3.02 2.38
N ALA A 73 5.87 -2.64 3.50
CA ALA A 73 5.97 -1.30 4.06
C ALA A 73 7.41 -0.93 4.47
N SER A 74 8.22 -1.88 4.95
CA SER A 74 9.63 -1.63 5.27
C SER A 74 10.50 -1.35 4.05
N LEU A 75 10.18 -1.97 2.91
CA LEU A 75 10.91 -1.82 1.65
C LEU A 75 10.45 -0.61 0.82
N ALA A 76 9.34 0.02 1.24
CA ALA A 76 8.70 1.13 0.55
C ALA A 76 9.30 2.49 0.84
N ASP A 77 9.34 3.39 -0.14
CA ASP A 77 9.47 4.83 0.11
C ASP A 77 8.12 5.55 -0.03
N CYS A 78 7.24 5.03 -0.88
CA CYS A 78 5.86 5.48 -1.02
C CYS A 78 4.95 4.34 -1.50
N PHE A 79 3.63 4.58 -1.40
CA PHE A 79 2.59 3.61 -1.72
C PHE A 79 1.67 4.12 -2.83
N ILE A 80 1.33 3.25 -3.78
CA ILE A 80 0.36 3.51 -4.85
C ILE A 80 -0.68 2.40 -4.86
N ALA A 81 -1.95 2.73 -4.65
CA ALA A 81 -3.05 1.80 -4.91
C ALA A 81 -3.54 1.93 -6.35
N LEU A 82 -3.69 0.79 -7.03
CA LEU A 82 -4.30 0.67 -8.35
C LEU A 82 -5.72 0.12 -8.20
N PRO A 83 -6.62 0.32 -9.18
CA PRO A 83 -7.95 -0.27 -9.13
C PRO A 83 -7.92 -1.75 -8.75
N GLY A 84 -8.68 -2.14 -7.73
CA GLY A 84 -8.60 -3.46 -7.12
C GLY A 84 -9.69 -3.69 -6.06
N GLY A 85 -9.88 -4.94 -5.66
CA GLY A 85 -10.93 -5.33 -4.71
C GLY A 85 -10.57 -5.08 -3.23
N TYR A 86 -11.17 -5.90 -2.35
CA TYR A 86 -11.04 -5.73 -0.89
C TYR A 86 -9.60 -5.75 -0.38
N GLY A 87 -8.74 -6.61 -0.91
CA GLY A 87 -7.33 -6.69 -0.49
C GLY A 87 -6.57 -5.39 -0.76
N THR A 88 -6.76 -4.76 -1.93
CA THR A 88 -6.16 -3.46 -2.23
C THR A 88 -6.68 -2.37 -1.32
N LEU A 89 -7.99 -2.39 -1.03
CA LEU A 89 -8.58 -1.41 -0.11
C LEU A 89 -8.06 -1.59 1.32
N GLU A 90 -7.91 -2.84 1.78
CA GLU A 90 -7.36 -3.17 3.10
C GLU A 90 -5.93 -2.64 3.26
N GLU A 91 -5.06 -2.92 2.29
CA GLU A 91 -3.68 -2.42 2.28
C GLU A 91 -3.62 -0.88 2.23
N LEU A 92 -4.44 -0.26 1.39
CA LEU A 92 -4.53 1.20 1.30
C LEU A 92 -4.97 1.82 2.63
N MET A 93 -6.04 1.29 3.25
CA MET A 93 -6.54 1.80 4.52
C MET A 93 -5.51 1.62 5.64
N GLU A 94 -4.75 0.53 5.65
CA GLU A 94 -3.69 0.31 6.63
C GLU A 94 -2.58 1.36 6.51
N MET A 95 -2.08 1.64 5.29
CA MET A 95 -1.04 2.66 5.10
C MET A 95 -1.53 4.07 5.41
N LEU A 96 -2.79 4.41 5.08
CA LEU A 96 -3.39 5.68 5.49
C LEU A 96 -3.52 5.78 7.01
N THR A 97 -3.93 4.69 7.67
CA THR A 97 -4.06 4.65 9.13
C THR A 97 -2.70 4.79 9.80
N TRP A 98 -1.67 4.12 9.30
CA TRP A 98 -0.31 4.23 9.83
C TRP A 98 0.25 5.64 9.63
N SER A 99 0.02 6.25 8.46
CA SER A 99 0.39 7.65 8.24
C SER A 99 -0.36 8.60 9.16
N ASN A 100 -1.67 8.38 9.35
CA ASN A 100 -2.52 9.20 10.21
C ASN A 100 -2.11 9.12 11.68
N LEU A 101 -1.75 7.91 12.15
CA LEU A 101 -1.22 7.65 13.48
C LEU A 101 0.27 7.98 13.59
N GLY A 102 0.89 8.53 12.55
CA GLY A 102 2.30 8.91 12.57
C GLY A 102 3.28 7.75 12.60
N PHE A 103 2.91 6.49 12.38
CA PHE A 103 3.87 5.37 12.32
C PHE A 103 4.83 5.47 11.12
N HIS A 104 4.47 6.23 10.08
CA HIS A 104 5.38 6.62 9.01
C HIS A 104 4.97 7.97 8.41
N SER A 105 5.87 8.56 7.62
CA SER A 105 5.64 9.76 6.81
C SER A 105 5.76 9.49 5.29
N LYS A 106 5.78 8.21 4.91
CA LYS A 106 5.83 7.77 3.50
C LYS A 106 4.56 8.21 2.75
N PRO A 107 4.68 8.86 1.58
CA PRO A 107 3.53 9.29 0.79
C PRO A 107 2.64 8.12 0.37
N VAL A 108 1.31 8.34 0.39
CA VAL A 108 0.31 7.36 -0.04
C VAL A 108 -0.51 7.98 -1.15
N GLY A 109 -0.65 7.27 -2.28
CA GLY A 109 -1.42 7.75 -3.40
C GLY A 109 -2.27 6.68 -4.06
N VAL A 110 -3.22 7.13 -4.87
CA VAL A 110 -4.10 6.28 -5.69
C VAL A 110 -4.05 6.72 -7.14
N LEU A 111 -3.98 5.75 -8.05
CA LEU A 111 -4.11 6.01 -9.48
C LEU A 111 -5.59 5.90 -9.88
N ASN A 112 -6.26 7.04 -9.99
CA ASN A 112 -7.70 7.12 -10.20
C ASN A 112 -8.09 7.03 -11.70
N VAL A 113 -7.87 5.84 -12.26
CA VAL A 113 -8.21 5.55 -13.67
C VAL A 113 -9.73 5.43 -13.83
N VAL A 114 -10.29 6.18 -14.78
CA VAL A 114 -11.75 6.18 -15.08
C VAL A 114 -12.58 6.41 -13.80
N ASN A 115 -12.10 7.29 -12.92
CA ASN A 115 -12.80 7.71 -11.70
C ASN A 115 -13.15 6.56 -10.74
N TYR A 116 -12.37 5.47 -10.78
CA TYR A 116 -12.57 4.28 -9.94
C TYR A 116 -12.64 4.58 -8.43
N TYR A 117 -11.81 5.51 -7.94
CA TYR A 117 -11.71 5.86 -6.53
C TYR A 117 -12.63 7.01 -6.11
N ASP A 118 -13.38 7.64 -7.02
CA ASP A 118 -14.27 8.76 -6.68
C ASP A 118 -15.23 8.44 -5.52
N PRO A 119 -15.92 7.27 -5.48
CA PRO A 119 -16.81 6.95 -4.37
C PRO A 119 -16.09 6.82 -3.03
N LEU A 120 -14.85 6.33 -3.04
CA LEU A 120 -14.03 6.19 -1.83
C LEU A 120 -13.59 7.57 -1.32
N LEU A 121 -13.13 8.44 -2.22
CA LEU A 121 -12.70 9.79 -1.87
C LEU A 121 -13.87 10.63 -1.33
N GLN A 122 -15.06 10.48 -1.91
CA GLN A 122 -16.29 11.08 -1.38
C GLN A 122 -16.65 10.57 0.02
N MET A 123 -16.40 9.29 0.32
CA MET A 123 -16.55 8.77 1.68
C MET A 123 -15.59 9.46 2.65
N PHE A 124 -14.34 9.72 2.25
CA PHE A 124 -13.40 10.44 3.10
C PHE A 124 -13.81 11.91 3.29
N ASP A 125 -14.34 12.57 2.25
CA ASP A 125 -14.91 13.92 2.37
C ASP A 125 -16.10 13.93 3.34
N ARG A 126 -16.91 12.87 3.34
CA ARG A 126 -17.97 12.68 4.34
C ARG A 126 -17.41 12.52 5.74
N MET A 127 -16.32 11.77 5.92
CA MET A 127 -15.65 11.65 7.24
C MET A 127 -15.16 13.01 7.74
N VAL A 128 -14.69 13.89 6.86
CA VAL A 128 -14.32 15.27 7.22
C VAL A 128 -15.53 16.08 7.66
N THR A 129 -16.56 16.13 6.83
CA THR A 129 -17.77 16.94 7.10
C THR A 129 -18.55 16.47 8.32
N THR A 130 -18.40 15.20 8.71
CA THR A 130 -19.02 14.61 9.92
C THR A 130 -18.11 14.59 11.14
N GLY A 131 -16.86 15.06 11.03
CA GLY A 131 -15.93 15.21 12.15
C GLY A 131 -15.17 13.95 12.57
N PHE A 132 -15.19 12.88 11.76
CA PHE A 132 -14.40 11.66 11.98
C PHE A 132 -12.97 11.76 11.43
N LEU A 133 -12.70 12.73 10.55
CA LEU A 133 -11.39 12.98 9.95
C LEU A 133 -11.14 14.49 9.91
N LEU A 134 -9.91 14.92 10.18
CA LEU A 134 -9.49 16.31 9.97
C LEU A 134 -9.14 16.52 8.49
N GLN A 135 -9.29 17.75 7.98
CA GLN A 135 -8.90 18.06 6.60
C GLN A 135 -7.43 17.72 6.32
N ALA A 136 -6.53 18.04 7.25
CA ALA A 136 -5.11 17.68 7.12
C ALA A 136 -4.86 16.16 7.01
N GLN A 137 -5.72 15.33 7.62
CA GLN A 137 -5.65 13.86 7.51
C GLN A 137 -6.24 13.37 6.19
N ARG A 138 -7.30 14.03 5.70
CA ARG A 138 -7.87 13.81 4.37
C ARG A 138 -6.89 14.12 3.24
N ASP A 139 -6.01 15.09 3.46
CA ASP A 139 -5.01 15.54 2.49
C ASP A 139 -3.75 14.64 2.47
N ILE A 140 -3.69 13.59 3.31
CA ILE A 140 -2.61 12.59 3.27
C ILE A 140 -2.62 11.80 1.96
N ILE A 141 -3.82 11.46 1.45
CA ILE A 141 -3.96 10.65 0.24
C ILE A 141 -3.83 11.51 -1.01
N ILE A 142 -2.84 11.19 -1.84
CA ILE A 142 -2.64 11.82 -3.15
C ILE A 142 -3.52 11.08 -4.18
N CYS A 143 -4.26 11.82 -5.00
CA CYS A 143 -5.09 11.24 -6.05
C CYS A 143 -4.73 11.86 -7.39
N GLU A 144 -4.33 11.03 -8.34
CA GLU A 144 -3.98 11.45 -9.70
C GLU A 144 -4.53 10.45 -10.71
N SER A 145 -4.94 10.94 -11.88
CA SER A 145 -5.47 10.08 -12.96
C SER A 145 -4.40 9.59 -13.92
N THR A 146 -3.19 10.16 -13.85
CA THR A 146 -2.06 9.80 -14.72
C THR A 146 -0.88 9.25 -13.92
N PRO A 147 -0.18 8.22 -14.43
CA PRO A 147 1.00 7.68 -13.74
C PRO A 147 2.11 8.71 -13.49
N SER A 148 2.41 9.56 -14.48
CA SER A 148 3.45 10.59 -14.33
C SER A 148 3.07 11.59 -13.25
N GLY A 149 1.85 12.14 -13.29
CA GLY A 149 1.37 13.11 -12.29
C GLY A 149 1.39 12.52 -10.89
N LEU A 150 0.95 11.26 -10.74
CA LEU A 150 1.00 10.56 -9.45
C LEU A 150 2.43 10.45 -8.92
N ILE A 151 3.37 9.99 -9.74
CA ILE A 151 4.77 9.85 -9.33
C ILE A 151 5.39 11.22 -9.00
N ASP A 152 5.08 12.27 -9.77
CA ASP A 152 5.58 13.62 -9.51
C ASP A 152 5.14 14.13 -8.13
N GLN A 153 3.85 13.96 -7.78
CA GLN A 153 3.31 14.35 -6.48
C GLN A 153 3.90 13.53 -5.32
N LEU A 154 4.06 12.21 -5.50
CA LEU A 154 4.66 11.34 -4.47
C LEU A 154 6.12 11.70 -4.19
N LEU A 155 6.90 11.98 -5.23
CA LEU A 155 8.30 12.39 -5.08
C LEU A 155 8.42 13.77 -4.42
N LEU A 156 7.53 14.70 -4.75
CA LEU A 156 7.48 16.02 -4.10
C LEU A 156 7.21 15.87 -2.60
N ARG A 157 6.16 15.12 -2.23
CA ARG A 157 5.77 14.90 -0.83
C ARG A 157 6.84 14.15 -0.03
N GLY A 158 7.47 13.14 -0.64
CA GLY A 158 8.56 12.39 0.01
C GLY A 158 9.81 13.26 0.25
N GLY A 159 10.06 14.24 -0.62
CA GLY A 159 11.12 15.22 -0.42
C GLY A 159 10.85 16.20 0.73
N GLU A 160 9.59 16.55 0.99
CA GLU A 160 9.19 17.41 2.12
C GLU A 160 9.36 16.69 3.46
N THR A 161 8.88 15.44 3.56
CA THR A 161 8.94 14.66 4.81
C THR A 161 10.37 14.30 5.22
N ALA A 162 11.27 14.11 4.25
CA ALA A 162 12.70 13.91 4.52
C ALA A 162 13.40 15.17 5.09
N ARG A 163 12.90 16.36 4.79
CA ARG A 163 13.49 17.64 5.25
C ARG A 163 13.06 18.01 6.68
N ASP A 164 11.84 17.66 7.06
CA ASP A 164 11.30 17.99 8.38
C ASP A 164 11.77 17.04 9.50
N GLY A 165 12.48 15.96 9.17
CA GLY A 165 13.24 15.10 10.11
C GLY A 165 12.43 14.46 11.25
N GLY A 166 11.11 14.60 11.23
CA GLY A 166 10.25 14.30 12.36
C GLY A 166 9.10 13.39 11.97
N GLN A 167 8.91 12.35 12.76
CA GLN A 167 7.64 11.64 12.83
C GLN A 167 6.56 12.67 13.19
N PRO A 168 5.48 12.85 12.38
CA PRO A 168 4.43 13.78 12.74
C PRO A 168 3.85 13.38 14.11
N PRO A 169 3.58 14.36 15.00
CA PRO A 169 3.09 14.06 16.33
C PRO A 169 1.83 13.20 16.23
N LEU A 170 1.72 12.19 17.11
CA LEU A 170 0.55 11.32 17.17
C LEU A 170 -0.71 12.20 17.22
N PRO A 171 -1.74 11.88 16.43
CA PRO A 171 -2.97 12.65 16.46
C PRO A 171 -3.54 12.63 17.89
N THR A 172 -3.77 13.80 18.45
CA THR A 172 -4.58 13.93 19.66
C THR A 172 -5.98 13.41 19.34
N ARG A 173 -6.60 12.67 20.27
CA ARG A 173 -7.93 12.04 20.12
C ARG A 173 -8.89 12.91 19.29
N PRO A 174 -9.63 12.34 18.32
CA PRO A 174 -10.71 13.06 17.68
C PRO A 174 -11.63 13.64 18.74
N ILE A 175 -11.88 14.94 18.69
CA ILE A 175 -12.97 15.55 19.45
C ILE A 175 -14.23 15.06 18.73
N LEU A 176 -14.80 13.94 19.20
CA LEU A 176 -16.14 13.55 18.80
C LEU A 176 -17.06 14.76 19.01
N PRO A 177 -17.94 15.09 18.04
CA PRO A 177 -18.93 16.12 18.28
C PRO A 177 -19.69 15.73 19.56
N SER A 178 -19.65 16.60 20.57
CA SER A 178 -20.45 16.43 21.75
C SER A 178 -21.91 16.43 21.30
N HIS A 179 -22.55 15.26 21.29
CA HIS A 179 -23.99 15.19 21.06
C HIS A 179 -24.66 16.01 22.16
N GLY A 180 -25.14 17.20 21.79
CA GLY A 180 -26.17 17.89 22.56
C GLY A 180 -27.36 16.94 22.63
N GLY A 181 -27.72 16.52 23.85
CA GLY A 181 -28.82 15.61 24.06
C GLY A 181 -30.13 16.25 23.66
N GLU A 182 -30.72 15.77 22.57
CA GLU A 182 -32.15 15.88 22.33
C GLU A 182 -32.75 14.48 22.37
N SER A 183 -33.53 14.23 23.41
CA SER A 183 -34.33 13.03 23.57
C SER A 183 -35.42 13.01 22.51
N LEU A 184 -35.37 12.05 21.57
CA LEU A 184 -36.53 11.72 20.77
C LEU A 184 -37.27 10.56 21.44
N GLY A 185 -38.48 10.90 21.90
CA GLY A 185 -39.46 9.99 22.48
C GLY A 185 -39.97 8.96 21.48
N GLY A 186 -40.58 7.92 22.06
CA GLY A 186 -40.87 6.65 21.41
C GLY A 186 -41.97 6.65 20.35
N GLY A 187 -42.05 5.50 19.69
CA GLY A 187 -43.06 5.15 18.71
C GLY A 187 -42.79 3.75 18.17
N ASP A 188 -43.42 2.75 18.80
CA ASP A 188 -43.51 1.38 18.31
C ASP A 188 -44.19 1.33 16.94
N ASN A 189 -43.69 0.49 16.02
CA ASN A 189 -44.59 -0.30 15.17
C ASN A 189 -43.91 -1.54 14.58
N ASP A 190 -44.60 -2.67 14.77
CA ASP A 190 -44.32 -4.01 14.24
C ASP A 190 -44.32 -4.07 12.70
N GLY A 191 -43.53 -4.98 12.13
CA GLY A 191 -43.51 -5.25 10.69
C GLY A 191 -42.62 -6.42 10.29
N ASN A 192 -43.13 -7.62 10.49
CA ASN A 192 -42.59 -8.92 10.07
C ASN A 192 -42.22 -8.99 8.57
N ASN A 193 -41.02 -9.50 8.22
CA ASN A 193 -40.82 -10.31 7.01
C ASN A 193 -39.53 -11.15 7.08
N GLU A 194 -39.67 -12.42 7.46
CA GLU A 194 -38.66 -13.44 7.21
C GLU A 194 -38.57 -13.72 5.70
N SER A 195 -37.39 -13.53 5.09
CA SER A 195 -37.04 -14.21 3.84
C SER A 195 -35.71 -14.94 4.01
N LYS A 196 -35.80 -16.26 4.10
CA LYS A 196 -34.67 -17.18 3.92
C LYS A 196 -34.22 -17.09 2.45
N GLY A 197 -33.10 -16.42 2.21
CA GLY A 197 -32.38 -16.46 0.94
C GLY A 197 -31.02 -17.10 1.14
N THR A 198 -30.92 -18.42 0.95
CA THR A 198 -29.63 -19.08 0.77
C THR A 198 -29.08 -18.63 -0.59
N LEU A 199 -28.07 -17.77 -0.58
CA LEU A 199 -27.36 -17.36 -1.79
C LEU A 199 -26.04 -18.12 -1.90
N THR A 200 -26.04 -19.21 -2.66
CA THR A 200 -24.82 -19.87 -3.10
C THR A 200 -24.20 -19.03 -4.23
N VAL A 201 -23.04 -18.43 -3.98
CA VAL A 201 -22.29 -17.64 -4.98
C VAL A 201 -21.14 -18.50 -5.52
N PRO A 202 -20.92 -18.56 -6.85
CA PRO A 202 -19.88 -19.40 -7.44
C PRO A 202 -18.47 -18.92 -7.08
N ARG A 203 -17.55 -19.88 -6.91
CA ARG A 203 -16.12 -19.66 -6.71
C ARG A 203 -15.49 -19.12 -7.99
N HIS A 204 -14.90 -17.93 -7.94
CA HIS A 204 -13.63 -17.57 -8.60
C HIS A 204 -13.06 -16.31 -7.90
N ALA A 205 -11.88 -16.45 -7.28
CA ALA A 205 -11.12 -15.44 -6.53
C ALA A 205 -10.65 -14.30 -7.47
N GLU A 206 -10.88 -13.01 -7.19
CA GLU A 206 -10.18 -12.11 -6.25
C GLU A 206 -8.67 -12.02 -6.49
N GLU A 207 -8.24 -11.00 -7.26
CA GLU A 207 -6.83 -10.62 -7.47
C GLU A 207 -6.66 -9.14 -7.09
N THR A 208 -5.77 -8.85 -6.13
CA THR A 208 -5.61 -7.53 -5.48
C THR A 208 -4.15 -7.11 -5.50
N GLY A 209 -3.84 -5.85 -5.80
CA GLY A 209 -2.45 -5.36 -5.83
C GLY A 209 -2.32 -3.91 -5.38
N THR A 210 -1.53 -3.69 -4.33
CA THR A 210 -0.94 -2.39 -3.98
C THR A 210 0.53 -2.37 -4.39
N LEU A 211 0.96 -1.23 -4.92
CA LEU A 211 2.30 -1.01 -5.47
C LEU A 211 3.13 -0.13 -4.54
N THR A 212 4.43 -0.35 -4.55
CA THR A 212 5.40 0.41 -3.76
C THR A 212 6.63 0.71 -4.63
N VAL A 213 7.22 1.90 -4.49
CA VAL A 213 8.14 2.55 -5.46
C VAL A 213 9.45 2.95 -4.73
N ALA A 214 10.65 2.58 -5.24
CA ALA A 214 11.99 2.77 -4.60
C ALA A 214 13.08 3.33 -5.57
N ARG A 215 14.14 4.06 -5.14
CA ARG A 215 15.15 4.73 -6.02
C ARG A 215 16.60 4.15 -5.89
N HIS A 216 17.27 3.91 -7.04
CA HIS A 216 18.70 3.56 -7.35
C HIS A 216 19.79 3.60 -6.24
N ALA A 217 20.90 2.85 -6.28
CA ALA A 217 21.32 1.53 -6.80
C ALA A 217 22.77 1.29 -6.29
N GLU A 218 23.08 0.02 -5.98
CA GLU A 218 24.34 -0.58 -5.46
C GLU A 218 24.58 -0.43 -3.93
N GLU A 219 24.40 -1.43 -3.05
CA GLU A 219 23.95 -2.83 -3.12
C GLU A 219 23.22 -3.13 -1.77
N THR A 220 21.95 -3.57 -1.80
CA THR A 220 20.99 -3.80 -0.67
C THR A 220 20.38 -2.56 0.03
N GLY A 221 19.07 -2.63 0.37
CA GLY A 221 18.38 -1.80 1.39
C GLY A 221 18.14 -0.32 1.03
N THR A 222 17.30 0.38 1.81
CA THR A 222 17.27 1.87 1.84
C THR A 222 18.72 2.39 1.85
N LEU A 223 19.08 3.42 1.07
CA LEU A 223 20.46 3.90 1.11
C LEU A 223 20.74 4.81 2.33
N THR A 224 21.74 4.47 3.14
CA THR A 224 22.58 5.43 3.88
C THR A 224 24.05 5.00 3.76
N VAL A 225 24.95 5.98 3.69
CA VAL A 225 26.41 5.86 3.54
C VAL A 225 27.08 5.20 4.78
N PRO A 226 28.05 4.27 4.63
CA PRO A 226 28.94 3.91 5.74
C PRO A 226 29.89 5.09 6.07
N ARG A 227 29.99 5.47 7.35
CA ARG A 227 31.24 6.09 7.84
C ARG A 227 32.35 5.07 7.61
N HIS A 228 33.47 5.52 7.04
CA HIS A 228 34.74 4.80 6.99
C HIS A 228 34.89 3.80 8.13
N ALA A 229 34.94 2.51 7.80
CA ALA A 229 35.46 1.47 8.68
C ALA A 229 36.77 0.99 8.07
N GLU A 230 37.84 1.73 8.35
CA GLU A 230 39.13 1.09 8.51
C GLU A 230 38.99 0.03 9.63
N GLU A 231 39.55 -1.14 9.37
CA GLU A 231 39.96 -2.17 10.33
C GLU A 231 38.87 -2.82 11.20
N THR A 232 38.49 -4.06 10.87
CA THR A 232 38.80 -5.26 11.69
C THR A 232 38.24 -6.52 11.03
N GLY A 233 39.13 -7.47 10.74
CA GLY A 233 38.79 -8.72 10.07
C GLY A 233 38.09 -9.73 10.97
N CYS A 234 37.21 -10.55 10.37
CA CYS A 234 36.88 -11.87 10.89
C CYS A 234 36.32 -12.75 9.76
N GLN A 235 37.07 -13.80 9.39
CA GLN A 235 36.61 -14.89 8.50
C GLN A 235 35.77 -15.88 9.31
N TYR A 236 34.70 -16.45 8.73
CA TYR A 236 34.18 -17.73 9.21
C TYR A 236 33.64 -18.63 8.07
N ARG A 237 33.94 -19.92 8.20
CA ARG A 237 33.95 -21.01 7.21
C ARG A 237 32.58 -21.60 6.87
N GLU A 238 32.47 -22.15 5.66
CA GLU A 238 31.45 -23.13 5.23
C GLU A 238 31.70 -24.50 5.89
N ASP A 239 30.64 -25.12 6.44
CA ASP A 239 30.59 -26.56 6.72
C ASP A 239 29.63 -27.24 5.75
N LYS A 240 30.16 -28.24 5.01
CA LYS A 240 29.41 -29.20 4.20
C LYS A 240 28.72 -30.23 5.10
N ALA A 241 27.47 -30.57 4.82
CA ALA A 241 26.84 -31.78 5.30
C ALA A 241 26.66 -32.79 4.15
N THR A 242 27.12 -34.01 4.45
CA THR A 242 27.12 -35.30 3.73
C THR A 242 25.80 -35.73 3.11
#